data_AF-A0A962QBD6-F1
#
_entry.id   AF-A0A962QBD6-F1
#
_cell.length_a   1.000
_cell.length_b   1.000
_cell.length_c   1.000
_cell.angle_alpha   90.00
_cell.angle_beta   90.00
_cell.angle_gamma   90.00
#
_symmetry.space_group_name_H-M   'P 1'
#
loop_
_entity.id
_entity.type
_entity.pdbx_description
1 polymer ?
#
loop_
_entity_poly.entity_id
_entity_poly.type
_entity_poly.pdbx_seq_one_letter_code
_entity_poly.pdbx_strand_id
1 'polypeptide(L)'
;MVVKSEPKVCPSYIMQIIKSLSARNFFKMNPDVKKKYFWGGKLWTQSFFVETVGNANDEIVRKYVKNQLKKMDAMEQVGKQLKIL
;
A
#
# COMPACT_ATOMS: atom_id res chain seq x y z
N MET A 1 -13.18 -2.61 1.67
CA MET A 1 -12.42 -1.57 0.93
C MET A 1 -11.19 -2.24 0.35
N VAL A 2 -10.92 -2.07 -0.95
CA VAL A 2 -9.70 -2.57 -1.59
C VAL A 2 -8.77 -1.39 -1.82
N VAL A 3 -7.52 -1.51 -1.39
CA VAL A 3 -6.50 -0.46 -1.55
C VAL A 3 -5.32 -1.03 -2.31
N LYS A 4 -4.94 -0.35 -3.40
CA LYS A 4 -3.67 -0.58 -4.09
C LYS A 4 -2.64 0.40 -3.56
N SER A 5 -1.48 -0.10 -3.15
CA SER A 5 -0.38 0.72 -2.66
C SER A 5 0.95 0.14 -3.12
N GLU A 6 2.01 0.94 -3.04
CA GLU A 6 3.37 0.44 -3.20
C GLU A 6 3.73 -0.53 -2.06
N PRO A 7 4.54 -1.58 -2.34
CA PRO A 7 4.91 -2.59 -1.34
C PRO A 7 5.65 -2.05 -0.12
N LYS A 8 6.32 -0.90 -0.25
CA LYS A 8 7.09 -0.27 0.83
C LYS A 8 6.21 0.42 1.87
N VAL A 9 4.93 0.62 1.56
CA VAL A 9 4.01 1.37 2.43
C VAL A 9 3.36 0.41 3.43
N CYS A 10 3.49 0.70 4.71
CA CYS A 10 2.87 -0.09 5.77
C CYS A 10 1.34 0.01 5.71
N PRO A 11 0.60 -1.13 5.76
CA PRO A 11 -0.86 -1.11 5.78
C PRO A 11 -1.47 -0.31 6.94
N SER A 12 -0.81 -0.29 8.10
CA SER A 12 -1.22 0.50 9.26
C SER A 12 -1.20 2.01 8.98
N TYR A 13 -0.21 2.49 8.23
CA TYR A 13 -0.10 3.90 7.85
C TYR A 13 -1.23 4.32 6.91
N ILE A 14 -1.55 3.48 5.93
CA ILE A 14 -2.69 3.68 5.03
C ILE A 14 -3.99 3.78 5.84
N MET A 15 -4.20 2.83 6.75
CA MET A 15 -5.42 2.79 7.55
C MET A 15 -5.53 3.97 8.52
N GLN A 16 -4.40 4.45 9.07
CA GLN A 16 -4.34 5.67 9.86
C GLN A 16 -4.84 6.86 9.05
N ILE A 17 -4.32 7.07 7.84
CA ILE A 17 -4.76 8.18 6.96
C ILE A 17 -6.26 8.07 6.68
N ILE A 18 -6.74 6.90 6.27
CA ILE A 18 -8.14 6.70 5.90
C ILE A 18 -9.06 6.99 7.09
N LYS A 19 -8.79 6.40 8.25
CA LYS A 19 -9.61 6.59 9.46
C LYS A 19 -9.56 8.04 9.95
N SER A 20 -8.38 8.68 9.92
CA SER A 20 -8.23 10.07 10.37
C SER A 20 -8.95 11.06 9.45
N LEU A 21 -8.76 10.97 8.14
CA LEU A 21 -9.37 11.90 7.19
C LEU A 21 -10.89 11.72 7.10
N SER A 22 -11.37 10.46 7.07
CA SER A 22 -12.81 10.18 7.07
C SER A 22 -13.50 10.70 8.33
N ALA A 23 -12.93 10.46 9.52
CA ALA A 23 -13.48 10.96 10.77
C ALA A 23 -13.52 12.50 10.81
N ARG A 24 -12.43 13.15 10.39
CA ARG A 24 -12.34 14.62 10.34
C ARG A 24 -13.40 15.20 9.40
N ASN A 25 -13.52 14.66 8.19
CA ASN A 25 -14.47 15.16 7.19
C ASN A 25 -15.91 14.90 7.62
N PHE A 26 -16.21 13.70 8.14
CA PHE A 26 -17.53 13.34 8.63
C PHE A 26 -18.01 14.31 9.71
N PHE A 27 -17.18 14.58 10.72
CA PHE A 27 -17.54 15.49 11.80
C PHE A 27 -17.57 16.96 11.38
N LYS A 28 -16.81 17.36 10.36
CA LYS A 28 -16.91 18.70 9.78
C LYS A 28 -18.25 18.91 9.09
N MET A 29 -18.74 17.89 8.38
CA MET A 29 -20.03 17.94 7.69
C MET A 29 -21.22 17.75 8.63
N ASN A 30 -21.04 17.03 9.75
CA ASN A 30 -22.11 16.64 10.66
C ASN A 30 -21.79 17.05 12.11
N PRO A 31 -21.68 18.36 12.42
CA PRO A 31 -21.33 18.82 13.76
C PRO A 31 -22.35 18.41 14.82
N ASP A 32 -23.64 18.34 14.47
CA ASP A 32 -24.70 17.95 15.40
C ASP A 32 -24.63 16.47 15.78
N VAL A 33 -24.29 15.61 14.81
CA VAL A 33 -24.06 14.17 15.05
C VAL A 33 -22.88 13.98 16.00
N LYS A 34 -21.78 14.74 15.78
CA LYS A 34 -20.62 14.71 16.67
C LYS A 34 -21.03 15.01 18.11
N LYS A 35 -21.77 16.12 18.31
CA LYS A 35 -22.22 16.56 19.64
C LYS A 35 -23.17 15.56 20.29
N LYS A 36 -24.13 15.04 19.53
CA LYS A 36 -25.23 14.21 20.07
C LYS A 36 -24.82 12.77 20.36
N TYR A 37 -23.93 12.18 19.55
CA TYR A 37 -23.65 10.74 19.61
C TYR A 37 -22.18 10.41 19.90
N PHE A 38 -21.25 11.31 19.59
CA PHE A 38 -19.81 11.04 19.65
C PHE A 38 -19.10 12.00 20.60
N TRP A 39 -19.52 12.01 21.88
CA TRP A 39 -19.04 12.81 23.03
C TRP A 39 -17.54 12.59 23.40
N GLY A 40 -16.71 12.28 22.42
CA GLY A 40 -15.25 12.15 22.48
C GLY A 40 -14.59 12.20 21.09
N GLY A 41 -15.34 12.51 20.03
CA GLY A 41 -14.83 12.72 18.67
C GLY A 41 -14.20 11.50 18.00
N LYS A 42 -14.43 10.28 18.52
CA LYS A 42 -13.92 9.03 17.92
C LYS A 42 -15.00 8.40 17.05
N LEU A 43 -14.84 8.53 15.73
CA LEU A 43 -15.74 7.88 14.78
C LEU A 43 -15.46 6.39 14.62
N TRP A 44 -14.18 6.02 14.69
CA TRP A 44 -13.71 4.65 14.47
C TRP A 44 -13.11 4.06 15.73
N THR A 45 -13.19 2.73 15.87
CA THR A 45 -12.43 1.98 16.88
C THR A 45 -10.93 2.10 16.63
N GLN A 46 -10.08 1.72 17.58
CA GLN A 46 -8.63 1.71 17.35
C GLN A 46 -8.20 0.58 16.39
N SER A 47 -8.88 -0.56 16.44
CA SER A 47 -8.58 -1.75 15.63
C SER A 47 -8.93 -1.59 14.14
N PHE A 48 -8.29 -2.40 13.31
CA PHE A 48 -8.62 -2.61 11.91
C PHE A 48 -8.17 -4.01 11.48
N PHE A 49 -8.77 -4.53 10.41
CA PHE A 49 -8.39 -5.79 9.79
C PHE A 49 -7.84 -5.52 8.39
N VAL A 50 -6.84 -6.28 7.97
CA VAL A 50 -6.25 -6.19 6.63
C VAL A 50 -5.87 -7.59 6.14
N GLU A 51 -6.13 -7.83 4.87
CA GLU A 51 -5.76 -9.05 4.17
C GLU A 51 -5.26 -8.68 2.76
N THR A 52 -4.32 -9.48 2.25
CA THR A 52 -3.81 -9.32 0.89
C THR A 52 -4.78 -9.90 -0.13
N VAL A 53 -5.07 -9.15 -1.19
CA VAL A 53 -5.87 -9.63 -2.33
C VAL A 53 -4.99 -9.65 -3.56
N GLY A 54 -4.84 -10.82 -4.19
CA GLY A 54 -4.07 -10.95 -5.42
C GLY A 54 -4.16 -12.33 -6.04
N ASN A 55 -4.14 -12.39 -7.37
CA ASN A 55 -4.05 -13.63 -8.13
C ASN A 55 -2.57 -13.81 -8.55
N ALA A 56 -1.76 -14.39 -7.66
CA ALA A 56 -0.36 -14.69 -7.97
C ALA A 56 -0.31 -15.93 -8.89
N ASN A 57 -0.35 -15.72 -10.20
CA ASN A 57 -0.15 -16.80 -11.17
C ASN A 57 1.36 -17.11 -11.27
N ASP A 58 1.73 -18.38 -11.14
CA ASP A 58 3.09 -18.91 -11.33
C ASP A 58 3.76 -18.38 -12.61
N GLU A 59 3.01 -18.22 -13.69
CA GLU A 59 3.52 -17.69 -14.95
C GLU A 59 4.05 -16.26 -14.82
N ILE A 60 3.36 -15.42 -14.03
CA ILE A 60 3.74 -14.01 -13.81
C ILE A 60 5.04 -13.97 -13.01
N VAL A 61 5.15 -14.80 -11.98
CA VAL A 61 6.37 -14.90 -11.15
C VAL A 61 7.55 -15.40 -12.00
N ARG A 62 7.35 -16.46 -12.79
CA ARG A 62 8.39 -17.00 -13.69
C ARG A 62 8.84 -15.98 -14.72
N LYS A 63 7.92 -15.23 -15.32
CA LYS A 63 8.23 -14.17 -16.29
C LYS A 63 9.01 -13.04 -15.62
N TYR A 64 8.63 -12.65 -14.41
CA TYR A 64 9.34 -11.63 -13.63
C TYR A 64 10.80 -12.04 -13.38
N VAL A 65 11.03 -13.25 -12.86
CA VAL A 65 12.40 -13.76 -12.57
C VAL A 65 13.23 -13.84 -13.84
N LYS A 66 12.69 -14.42 -14.93
CA LYS A 66 13.40 -14.52 -16.21
C LYS A 66 13.82 -13.15 -16.74
N ASN A 67 12.96 -12.14 -16.61
CA ASN A 67 13.28 -10.78 -17.06
C ASN A 67 14.34 -10.11 -16.19
N GLN A 68 14.36 -10.38 -14.88
CA GLN A 68 15.41 -9.89 -13.99
C GLN A 68 16.77 -10.49 -14.35
N LEU A 69 16.84 -11.80 -14.58
CA LEU A 69 18.07 -12.49 -14.99
C LEU A 69 18.62 -11.93 -16.31
N LYS A 70 17.79 -11.79 -17.34
CA LYS A 70 18.20 -11.19 -18.62
C LYS A 70 18.78 -9.79 -18.47
N LYS A 71 18.21 -8.98 -17.56
CA LYS A 71 18.70 -7.63 -17.28
C LYS A 71 20.08 -7.66 -16.61
N MET A 72 20.30 -8.60 -15.70
CA MET A 72 21.59 -8.80 -15.04
C MET A 72 22.66 -9.25 -16.04
N ASP A 73 22.36 -10.24 -16.88
CA ASP A 73 23.28 -10.74 -17.91
C ASP A 73 23.69 -9.61 -18.88
N ALA A 74 22.73 -8.80 -19.32
CA ALA A 74 23.00 -7.66 -20.20
C ALA A 74 23.89 -6.61 -19.53
N MET A 75 23.66 -6.31 -18.24
CA MET A 75 24.50 -5.39 -17.47
C MET A 75 25.92 -5.93 -17.28
N GLU A 76 26.08 -7.24 -17.07
CA GLU A 76 27.39 -7.87 -16.96
C GLU A 76 28.18 -7.78 -18.28
N GLN A 77 27.53 -8.01 -19.42
CA GLN A 77 28.16 -7.87 -20.74
C GLN A 77 28.60 -6.43 -21.02
N VAL A 78 27.78 -5.44 -20.66
CA VAL A 78 28.13 -4.02 -20.78
C VAL A 78 29.33 -3.68 -19.88
N GLY A 79 29.36 -4.17 -18.63
CA GLY A 79 30.49 -3.94 -17.73
C GLY A 79 31.80 -4.54 -18.26
N LYS A 80 31.76 -5.74 -18.84
CA LYS A 80 32.90 -6.38 -19.51
C LYS A 80 33.38 -5.59 -20.73
N GLN A 81 32.47 -5.09 -21.56
CA GLN A 81 32.82 -4.25 -22.72
C GLN A 81 33.50 -2.95 -22.32
N LEU A 82 33.04 -2.34 -21.22
CA LEU A 82 33.58 -1.09 -20.68
C LEU A 82 34.83 -1.30 -19.80
N LYS A 83 35.28 -2.55 -19.61
CA LYS A 83 36.44 -2.94 -18.76
C LYS A 83 36.35 -2.45 -17.30
N ILE A 84 35.13 -2.28 -16.81
CA ILE A 84 34.84 -1.92 -15.40
C ILE A 84 34.44 -3.15 -14.57
N LEU A 85 34.31 -4.30 -15.23
CA LEU A 85 34.20 -5.64 -14.67
C LEU A 85 35.21 -6.56 -15.36
#